data_AF-A0A7W0UVC2-F1
#
_entry.id   AF-A0A7W0UVC2-F1
#
_cell.length_a   1.000
_cell.length_b   1.000
_cell.length_c   1.000
_cell.angle_alpha   90.00
_cell.angle_beta   90.00
_cell.angle_gamma   90.00
#
_symmetry.space_group_name_H-M   'P 1'
#
loop_
_entity.id
_entity.type
_entity.pdbx_description
1 polymer ?
#
loop_
_entity_poly.entity_id
_entity_poly.type
_entity_poly.pdbx_seq_one_letter_code
_entity_poly.pdbx_strand_id
1 'polypeptide(L)'
;MPENLLEWLAPYRGKSGPIFDRDFRKPLARMCAKAKVKWKRNALRHSFGSYRMEMVKNEGQVPLEMGNSPAMVKKHYYEIVDSAAAREYWAIKPLPRTDQKIVTLGRR
;
A
#
# COMPACT_ATOMS: atom_id res chain seq x y z
N MET A 1 5.54 6.83 -11.40
CA MET A 1 5.28 5.69 -10.49
C MET A 1 6.51 5.47 -9.62
N PRO A 2 6.35 5.06 -8.36
CA PRO A 2 7.46 4.82 -7.45
C PRO A 2 8.23 3.53 -7.82
N GLU A 3 9.52 3.48 -7.50
CA GLU A 3 10.42 2.37 -7.86
C GLU A 3 9.97 1.02 -7.28
N ASN A 4 9.57 1.00 -6.01
CA ASN A 4 9.10 -0.21 -5.35
C ASN A 4 7.90 -0.85 -6.07
N LEU A 5 6.97 -0.05 -6.60
CA LEU A 5 5.84 -0.52 -7.39
C LEU A 5 6.30 -1.13 -8.73
N LEU A 6 7.31 -0.56 -9.37
CA LEU A 6 7.86 -1.11 -10.62
C LEU A 6 8.43 -2.51 -10.41
N GLU A 7 9.07 -2.77 -9.26
CA GLU A 7 9.58 -4.10 -8.92
C GLU A 7 8.44 -5.11 -8.74
N TRP A 8 7.36 -4.74 -8.04
CA TRP A 8 6.18 -5.59 -7.91
C TRP A 8 5.51 -5.93 -9.26
N LEU A 9 5.58 -5.00 -10.21
CA LEU A 9 4.97 -5.16 -11.54
C LEU A 9 5.92 -5.80 -12.57
N ALA A 10 7.21 -5.94 -12.26
CA ALA A 10 8.21 -6.47 -13.20
C ALA A 10 7.81 -7.83 -13.82
N PRO A 11 7.24 -8.81 -13.09
CA PRO A 11 6.83 -10.10 -13.66
C PRO A 11 5.64 -10.02 -14.65
N TYR A 12 4.97 -8.87 -14.73
CA TYR A 12 3.82 -8.62 -15.59
C TYR A 12 4.14 -7.72 -16.78
N ARG A 13 5.38 -7.25 -16.90
CA ARG A 13 5.82 -6.42 -18.03
C ARG A 13 5.57 -7.14 -19.36
N GLY A 14 4.95 -6.42 -20.31
CA GLY A 14 4.62 -6.96 -21.64
C GLY A 14 3.42 -7.91 -21.67
N LYS A 15 2.81 -8.24 -20.53
CA LYS A 15 1.56 -8.99 -20.48
C LYS A 15 0.37 -8.05 -20.66
N SER A 16 -0.65 -8.53 -21.36
CA SER A 16 -1.91 -7.81 -21.55
C SER A 16 -3.03 -8.45 -20.72
N GLY A 17 -4.10 -7.69 -20.49
CA GLY A 17 -5.23 -8.10 -19.65
C GLY A 17 -5.07 -7.75 -18.17
N PRO A 18 -6.04 -8.14 -17.32
CA PRO A 18 -6.02 -7.82 -15.90
C PRO A 18 -4.85 -8.48 -15.16
N ILE A 19 -4.08 -7.71 -14.39
CA ILE A 19 -3.05 -8.25 -13.49
C ILE A 19 -3.68 -9.07 -12.37
N PHE A 20 -4.88 -8.67 -11.93
CA PHE A 20 -5.63 -9.34 -10.89
C PHE A 20 -7.10 -9.43 -11.28
N ASP A 21 -7.57 -10.66 -11.48
CA ASP A 21 -8.86 -11.00 -12.09
C ASP A 21 -9.85 -11.65 -11.11
N ARG A 22 -9.58 -11.56 -9.81
CA ARG A 22 -10.32 -12.26 -8.75
C ARG A 22 -10.66 -11.36 -7.58
N ASP A 23 -11.56 -11.83 -6.71
CA ASP A 23 -11.86 -11.13 -5.46
C ASP A 23 -10.76 -11.36 -4.41
N PHE A 24 -10.06 -10.28 -4.01
CA PHE A 24 -9.02 -10.36 -2.96
C PHE A 24 -9.56 -10.23 -1.54
N ARG A 25 -10.84 -9.89 -1.32
CA ARG A 25 -11.37 -9.59 0.03
C ARG A 25 -11.25 -10.76 0.98
N LYS A 26 -11.62 -11.97 0.53
CA LYS A 26 -11.49 -13.20 1.34
C LYS A 26 -10.01 -13.54 1.64
N PRO A 27 -9.10 -13.57 0.64
CA PRO A 27 -7.66 -13.67 0.88
C PRO A 27 -7.11 -12.64 1.87
N LEU A 28 -7.46 -11.37 1.70
CA LEU A 28 -7.03 -10.27 2.55
C LEU A 28 -7.50 -10.44 3.98
N ALA A 29 -8.76 -10.82 4.20
CA ALA A 29 -9.29 -11.09 5.54
C ALA A 29 -8.51 -12.22 6.24
N ARG A 30 -8.20 -13.31 5.51
CA ARG A 30 -7.38 -14.41 6.05
C ARG A 30 -5.96 -13.97 6.39
N MET A 31 -5.34 -13.17 5.52
CA MET A 31 -4.01 -12.62 5.73
C MET A 31 -3.99 -11.72 6.97
N CYS A 32 -4.96 -10.82 7.10
CA CYS A 32 -5.07 -9.94 8.27
C CYS A 32 -5.25 -10.74 9.57
N ALA A 33 -6.11 -11.77 9.56
CA ALA A 33 -6.29 -12.65 10.71
C ALA A 33 -4.98 -13.37 11.10
N LYS A 34 -4.26 -13.93 10.13
CA LYS A 34 -2.95 -14.57 10.36
C LYS A 34 -1.90 -13.60 10.89
N ALA A 35 -1.87 -12.39 10.35
CA ALA A 35 -0.97 -11.32 10.79
C ALA A 35 -1.42 -10.64 12.09
N LYS A 36 -2.55 -11.06 12.69
CA LYS A 36 -3.17 -10.43 13.87
C LYS A 36 -3.44 -8.92 13.68
N VAL A 37 -3.73 -8.51 12.45
CA VAL A 37 -4.04 -7.13 12.09
C VAL A 37 -5.57 -6.95 12.05
N LYS A 38 -6.09 -6.01 12.84
CA LYS A 38 -7.48 -5.58 12.72
C LYS A 38 -7.66 -4.74 11.47
N TRP A 39 -8.32 -5.30 10.46
CA TRP A 39 -8.57 -4.60 9.21
C TRP A 39 -9.51 -3.40 9.42
N LYS A 40 -9.18 -2.27 8.80
CA LYS A 40 -10.03 -1.07 8.74
C LYS A 40 -10.46 -0.83 7.29
N ARG A 41 -11.68 -0.32 7.11
CA ARG A 41 -12.15 0.12 5.79
C ARG A 41 -11.17 1.16 5.23
N ASN A 42 -10.79 1.01 3.96
CA ASN A 42 -9.83 1.89 3.27
C ASN A 42 -8.43 1.95 3.90
N ALA A 43 -8.03 0.96 4.71
CA ALA A 43 -6.73 0.97 5.40
C ALA A 43 -5.55 1.28 4.45
N LEU A 44 -5.48 0.62 3.29
CA LEU A 44 -4.39 0.83 2.33
C LEU A 44 -4.34 2.27 1.79
N ARG A 45 -5.50 2.87 1.50
CA ARG A 45 -5.60 4.25 1.01
C ARG A 45 -5.19 5.24 2.10
N HIS A 46 -5.60 5.01 3.34
CA HIS A 46 -5.17 5.81 4.48
C HIS A 46 -3.67 5.70 4.72
N SER A 47 -3.12 4.48 4.69
CA SER A 47 -1.67 4.26 4.81
C SER A 47 -0.90 4.99 3.71
N PHE A 48 -1.32 4.86 2.45
CA PHE A 48 -0.72 5.64 1.35
C PHE A 48 -0.75 7.13 1.66
N GLY A 49 -1.91 7.70 2.03
CA GLY A 49 -2.05 9.13 2.32
C GLY A 49 -1.09 9.62 3.40
N SER A 50 -1.05 8.93 4.54
CA SER A 50 -0.17 9.28 5.67
C SER A 50 1.31 9.22 5.30
N TYR A 51 1.78 8.09 4.77
CA TYR A 51 3.20 7.92 4.44
C TYR A 51 3.63 8.73 3.23
N ARG A 52 2.74 8.97 2.25
CA ARG A 52 3.04 9.84 1.11
C ARG A 52 3.17 11.28 1.56
N MET A 53 2.24 11.76 2.39
CA MET A 53 2.29 13.13 2.93
C MET A 53 3.56 13.39 3.71
N GLU A 54 4.02 12.42 4.50
CA GLU A 54 5.30 12.52 5.21
C GLU A 54 6.50 12.57 4.26
N MET A 55 6.50 11.78 3.18
CA MET A 55 7.61 11.76 2.22
C MET A 55 7.74 13.03 1.38
N VAL A 56 6.63 13.62 0.95
CA VAL A 56 6.68 14.76 0.01
C VAL A 56 6.36 16.10 0.66
N LYS A 57 5.75 16.10 1.85
CA LYS A 57 5.33 17.29 2.59
C LYS A 57 4.59 18.32 1.74
N ASN A 58 3.79 17.86 0.78
CA ASN A 58 3.11 18.69 -0.21
C ASN A 58 1.59 18.48 -0.17
N GLU A 59 0.90 19.46 0.41
CA GLU A 59 -0.56 19.48 0.57
C GLU A 59 -1.33 19.69 -0.76
N GLY A 60 -0.67 20.06 -1.85
CA GLY A 60 -1.27 20.16 -3.19
C GLY A 60 -1.13 18.88 -4.01
N GLN A 61 -0.02 18.18 -3.85
CA GLN A 61 0.28 16.96 -4.61
C GLN A 61 -0.51 15.75 -4.12
N VAL A 62 -0.51 15.47 -2.82
CA VAL A 62 -1.15 14.26 -2.26
C VAL A 62 -2.67 14.23 -2.52
N PRO A 63 -3.44 15.34 -2.42
CA PRO A 63 -4.85 15.32 -2.78
C PRO A 63 -5.09 14.97 -4.24
N LEU A 64 -4.26 15.47 -5.17
CA LEU A 64 -4.35 15.11 -6.59
C LEU A 64 -4.07 13.62 -6.81
N GLU A 65 -3.02 13.08 -6.19
CA GLU A 65 -2.68 11.65 -6.27
C GLU A 65 -3.80 10.76 -5.71
N MET A 66 -4.49 11.20 -4.66
CA MET A 66 -5.56 10.44 -4.03
C MET A 66 -6.94 10.68 -4.66
N GLY A 67 -7.15 11.77 -5.38
CA GLY A 67 -8.48 12.25 -5.76
C GLY A 67 -9.30 12.69 -4.54
N ASN A 68 -8.67 13.42 -3.61
CA ASN A 68 -9.31 14.01 -2.42
C ASN A 68 -9.28 15.54 -2.50
N SER A 69 -10.05 16.22 -1.66
CA SER A 69 -9.88 17.67 -1.49
C SER A 69 -8.63 18.00 -0.65
N PRO A 70 -7.95 19.13 -0.90
CA PRO A 70 -6.79 19.56 -0.11
C PRO A 70 -7.09 19.66 1.39
N ALA A 71 -8.25 20.23 1.75
CA ALA A 71 -8.68 20.36 3.14
C ALA A 71 -8.80 19.01 3.85
N MET A 72 -9.33 17.98 3.17
CA MET A 72 -9.44 16.63 3.73
C MET A 72 -8.07 16.01 3.96
N VAL A 73 -7.12 16.21 3.04
CA VAL A 73 -5.77 15.65 3.19
C VAL A 73 -5.00 16.30 4.32
N LYS A 74 -5.02 17.64 4.38
CA LYS A 74 -4.39 18.40 5.46
C LYS A 74 -4.91 17.95 6.84
N LYS A 75 -6.23 17.81 6.96
CA LYS A 75 -6.87 17.39 8.23
C LYS A 75 -6.50 15.96 8.65
N HIS A 76 -6.32 15.05 7.71
CA HIS A 76 -6.27 13.61 8.00
C HIS A 76 -4.91 12.94 7.77
N TYR A 77 -3.91 13.62 7.20
CA TYR A 77 -2.63 12.98 6.86
C TYR A 77 -1.39 13.83 7.18
N TYR A 78 -1.56 15.09 7.57
CA TYR A 78 -0.43 15.97 7.90
C TYR A 78 0.18 15.60 9.27
N GLU A 79 1.50 15.34 9.30
CA GLU A 79 2.29 15.07 10.52
C GLU A 79 1.77 13.91 11.41
N ILE A 80 1.17 12.89 10.79
CA ILE A 80 0.59 11.74 11.52
C ILE A 80 1.58 10.58 11.71
N VAL A 81 2.61 10.50 10.86
CA VAL A 81 3.58 9.41 10.88
C VAL A 81 4.99 9.97 10.92
N ASP A 82 5.90 9.28 11.57
CA ASP A 82 7.29 9.69 11.62
C ASP A 82 8.01 9.42 10.27
N SER A 83 9.05 10.21 9.99
CA SER A 83 9.82 10.11 8.75
C SER A 83 10.51 8.74 8.58
N ALA A 84 10.86 8.05 9.66
CA ALA A 84 11.49 6.73 9.58
C ALA A 84 10.48 5.67 9.10
N ALA A 85 9.29 5.63 9.68
CA ALA A 85 8.19 4.76 9.29
C ALA A 85 7.74 5.03 7.85
N ALA A 86 7.73 6.30 7.42
CA ALA A 86 7.47 6.63 6.02
C ALA A 86 8.53 6.03 5.09
N ARG A 87 9.81 6.17 5.41
CA ARG A 87 10.89 5.54 4.62
C ARG A 87 10.78 4.02 4.59
N GLU A 88 10.47 3.39 5.73
CA GLU A 88 10.26 1.93 5.81
C GLU A 88 9.09 1.48 4.94
N TYR A 89 7.97 2.20 4.97
CA TYR A 89 6.81 1.92 4.12
C TYR A 89 7.17 1.94 2.63
N TRP A 90 7.93 2.95 2.20
CA TRP A 90 8.36 3.08 0.80
C TRP A 90 9.48 2.10 0.41
N ALA A 91 10.18 1.52 1.39
CA ALA A 91 11.15 0.45 1.17
C ALA A 91 10.53 -0.96 1.02
N ILE A 92 9.20 -1.11 1.15
CA ILE A 92 8.52 -2.39 0.95
C ILE A 92 8.64 -2.83 -0.52
N LYS A 93 9.44 -3.88 -0.75
CA LYS A 93 9.74 -4.47 -2.05
C LYS A 93 9.36 -5.96 -2.09
N PRO A 94 9.29 -6.59 -3.27
CA PRO A 94 9.09 -8.03 -3.37
C PRO A 94 10.18 -8.80 -2.60
N LEU A 95 9.75 -9.69 -1.70
CA LEU A 95 10.65 -10.60 -0.99
C LEU A 95 10.63 -11.99 -1.66
N PRO A 96 11.71 -12.79 -1.52
CA PRO A 96 11.68 -14.18 -1.93
C PRO A 96 10.48 -14.91 -1.31
N ARG A 97 9.88 -15.86 -2.04
CA ARG A 97 8.72 -16.62 -1.53
C ARG A 97 9.01 -17.43 -0.27
N THR A 98 10.29 -17.67 0.01
CA THR A 98 10.80 -18.35 1.21
C THR A 98 10.92 -17.43 2.42
N ASP A 99 10.71 -16.12 2.27
CA ASP A 99 10.80 -15.16 3.36
C ASP A 99 9.66 -15.36 4.37
N GLN A 100 10.00 -15.29 5.66
CA GLN A 100 9.07 -15.51 6.78
C GLN A 100 7.91 -14.50 6.80
N LYS A 101 8.07 -13.33 6.16
CA LYS A 101 7.03 -12.31 6.04
C LYS A 101 5.99 -12.63 4.96
N ILE A 102 6.22 -13.64 4.12
CA ILE A 102 5.29 -14.06 3.06
C ILE A 102 4.31 -15.11 3.59
N VAL A 103 3.03 -14.73 3.68
CA VAL A 103 1.96 -15.65 4.09
C VAL A 103 1.41 -16.39 2.88
N THR A 104 1.68 -17.69 2.78
CA THR A 104 1.05 -18.52 1.75
C THR A 104 -0.45 -18.63 2.01
N LEU A 105 -1.22 -18.16 1.03
CA LEU A 105 -2.65 -18.39 0.96
C LEU A 105 -2.83 -19.79 0.36
N GLY A 106 -3.14 -20.77 1.21
CA GLY A 106 -3.46 -22.13 0.75
C GLY A 106 -4.53 -22.08 -0.33
N ARG A 107 -4.33 -22.85 -1.41
CA ARG A 107 -5.36 -23.07 -2.43
C ARG A 107 -6.53 -23.77 -1.72
N ARG A 108 -7.73 -23.21 -1.85
CA ARG A 108 -8.95 -23.99 -1.67
C ARG A 108 -9.31 -24.57 -3.02
#